data_AF-A0AAV7J0D5-F1
#
_entry.id   AF-A0AAV7J0D5-F1
#
_cell.length_a   1.000
_cell.length_b   1.000
_cell.length_c   1.000
_cell.angle_alpha   90.00
_cell.angle_beta   90.00
_cell.angle_gamma   90.00
#
_symmetry.space_group_name_H-M   'P 1'
#
loop_
_entity.id
_entity.type
_entity.pdbx_description
1 polymer ?
#
loop_
_entity_poly.entity_id
_entity_poly.type
_entity_poly.pdbx_seq_one_letter_code
_entity_poly.pdbx_strand_id
1 'polypeptide(L)'
;MLTNEKAWFEVEGELLRSWRAEALFAALGDHEFFKLDKDTRNLTITKALDRETQDIMSILIIATPNSEGPPRDPRKEATLNITIIVVDENDNAPSFEIDFYSGGITTSDPVNRTILIIKVCKLDFI
;
A
#
# COMPACT_ATOMS: atom_id res chain seq x y z
N MET A 1 -12.29 -4.86 4.27
CA MET A 1 -11.65 -5.51 5.44
C MET A 1 -10.19 -5.21 5.30
N LEU A 2 -9.43 -4.92 6.36
CA LEU A 2 -8.00 -4.69 6.21
C LEU A 2 -7.30 -6.04 5.98
N THR A 3 -6.51 -6.17 4.92
CA THR A 3 -5.78 -7.39 4.52
C THR A 3 -4.35 -7.38 5.09
N ASN A 4 -3.66 -8.53 5.02
CA ASN A 4 -2.25 -8.66 5.44
C ASN A 4 -1.35 -8.66 4.21
N GLU A 5 -1.41 -7.60 3.42
CA GLU A 5 -0.60 -7.50 2.22
C GLU A 5 0.88 -7.27 2.51
N LYS A 6 1.72 -7.62 1.52
CA LYS A 6 3.15 -7.33 1.55
C LYS A 6 3.43 -6.04 0.79
N ALA A 7 4.47 -5.33 1.21
CA ALA A 7 4.94 -4.14 0.52
C ALA A 7 6.42 -4.24 0.16
N TRP A 8 6.78 -3.60 -0.95
CA TRP A 8 8.17 -3.33 -1.31
C TRP A 8 8.43 -1.83 -1.27
N PHE A 9 9.67 -1.47 -0.95
CA PHE A 9 10.11 -0.09 -0.82
C PHE A 9 11.05 0.24 -1.99
N GLU A 10 10.71 1.29 -2.73
CA GLU A 10 11.64 1.95 -3.63
C GLU A 10 12.13 3.24 -2.97
N VAL A 11 13.44 3.39 -2.88
CA VAL A 11 14.05 4.55 -2.25
C VAL A 11 14.47 5.51 -3.36
N GLU A 12 13.80 6.65 -3.43
CA GLU A 12 14.14 7.72 -4.36
C GLU A 12 15.05 8.74 -3.66
N GLY A 13 16.31 8.77 -4.08
CA GLY A 13 17.32 9.69 -3.59
C GLY A 13 18.64 9.02 -3.27
N GLU A 14 19.73 9.79 -3.25
CA GLU A 14 21.01 9.27 -2.81
C GLU A 14 20.99 9.06 -1.29
N LEU A 15 20.99 7.79 -0.87
CA LEU A 15 21.55 7.40 0.42
C LEU A 15 23.03 7.77 0.38
N LEU A 16 23.39 9.02 0.72
CA LEU A 16 24.77 9.39 0.96
C LEU A 16 25.31 8.40 1.99
N ARG A 17 26.12 7.42 1.56
CA ARG A 17 26.55 6.24 2.35
C ARG A 17 27.37 6.58 3.62
N SER A 18 27.37 7.84 4.04
CA SER A 18 27.98 8.41 5.24
C SER A 18 26.94 9.21 6.05
N TRP A 19 25.76 8.63 6.31
CA TRP A 19 24.80 9.26 7.22
C TRP A 19 25.21 9.08 8.69
N ARG A 20 25.61 10.17 9.35
CA ARG A 20 25.64 10.33 10.81
C ARG A 20 24.49 11.23 11.26
N ALA A 21 23.26 10.86 10.93
CA ALA A 21 22.11 11.58 11.48
C ALA A 21 21.88 11.15 12.93
N GLU A 22 22.11 12.08 13.85
CA GLU A 22 21.90 11.90 15.28
C GLU A 22 20.41 12.02 15.65
N ALA A 23 19.58 12.65 14.80
CA ALA A 23 18.13 12.67 14.95
C ALA A 23 17.38 12.46 13.63
N LEU A 24 16.35 11.63 13.70
CA LEU A 24 15.28 11.53 12.72
C LEU A 24 14.12 12.38 13.23
N PHE A 25 13.76 13.44 12.52
CA PHE A 25 12.77 14.39 12.98
C PHE A 25 11.81 14.67 11.83
N ALA A 26 10.58 14.17 11.99
CA ALA A 26 9.48 14.19 11.04
C ALA A 26 9.53 13.11 9.95
N ALA A 27 8.49 12.29 9.98
CA ALA A 27 8.01 11.53 8.84
C ALA A 27 6.70 12.21 8.39
N LEU A 28 6.64 12.65 7.14
CA LEU A 28 5.43 13.21 6.51
C LEU A 28 4.82 12.17 5.56
N GLY A 29 3.54 12.33 5.24
CA GLY A 29 2.80 11.37 4.42
C GLY A 29 2.26 10.22 5.25
N ASP A 30 2.29 9.00 4.71
CA ASP A 30 1.66 7.81 5.28
C ASP A 30 2.45 7.18 6.44
N HIS A 31 3.23 8.00 7.15
CA HIS A 31 4.17 7.56 8.18
C HIS A 31 3.51 6.77 9.30
N GLU A 32 2.22 6.96 9.57
CA GLU A 32 1.51 6.25 10.63
C GLU A 32 1.33 4.75 10.35
N PHE A 33 1.59 4.29 9.13
CA PHE A 33 1.60 2.87 8.77
C PHE A 33 2.96 2.22 9.02
N PHE A 34 4.01 3.01 9.23
CA PHE A 34 5.37 2.53 9.29
C PHE A 34 6.11 3.01 10.53
N LYS A 35 7.07 2.22 10.98
CA LYS A 35 7.95 2.55 12.08
C LYS A 35 9.39 2.39 11.63
N LEU A 36 10.14 3.48 11.67
CA LEU A 36 11.58 3.46 11.48
C LEU A 36 12.28 3.28 12.82
N ASP A 37 13.03 2.19 12.95
CA ASP A 37 13.89 1.95 14.09
C ASP A 37 15.17 2.79 13.96
N LYS A 38 15.50 3.58 14.99
CA LYS A 38 16.61 4.54 14.93
C LYS A 38 17.98 3.87 15.01
N ASP A 39 18.07 2.71 15.65
CA ASP A 39 19.33 2.01 15.91
C ASP A 39 19.67 1.08 14.75
N THR A 40 18.68 0.30 14.29
CA THR A 40 18.83 -0.66 13.20
C THR A 40 18.61 -0.05 11.82
N ARG A 41 17.98 1.13 11.75
CA ARG A 41 17.56 1.80 10.49
C ARG A 41 16.59 0.99 9.64
N ASN A 42 15.89 0.04 10.25
CA ASN A 42 14.87 -0.75 9.58
C ASN A 42 13.53 -0.04 9.59
N LEU A 43 12.90 0.04 8.41
CA LEU A 43 11.52 0.47 8.26
C LEU A 43 10.62 -0.77 8.34
N THR A 44 9.64 -0.72 9.24
CA THR A 44 8.71 -1.83 9.50
C THR A 44 7.28 -1.38 9.35
N ILE A 45 6.41 -2.25 8.86
CA ILE A 45 4.97 -2.00 8.73
C ILE A 45 4.34 -2.26 10.11
N THR A 46 3.53 -1.33 10.60
CA THR A 46 2.87 -1.42 11.91
C THR A 46 1.35 -1.50 11.83
N LYS A 47 0.78 -1.16 10.67
CA LYS A 47 -0.65 -1.25 10.39
C LYS A 47 -0.87 -2.10 9.16
N ALA A 48 -2.03 -2.76 9.11
CA ALA A 48 -2.45 -3.49 7.92
C ALA A 48 -2.50 -2.56 6.70
N LEU A 49 -2.03 -3.07 5.57
CA LEU A 49 -2.07 -2.42 4.26
C LEU A 49 -3.19 -3.09 3.46
N ASP A 50 -3.87 -2.31 2.64
CA ASP A 50 -4.99 -2.75 1.82
C ASP A 50 -4.87 -2.07 0.46
N ARG A 51 -4.46 -2.81 -0.56
CA ARG A 51 -4.13 -2.33 -1.90
C ARG A 51 -5.37 -1.77 -2.56
N GLU A 52 -6.55 -2.35 -2.31
CA GLU A 52 -7.83 -1.84 -2.77
C GLU A 52 -8.14 -0.44 -2.23
N THR A 53 -7.59 -0.10 -1.06
CA THR A 53 -7.68 1.25 -0.49
C THR A 53 -6.58 2.16 -1.03
N GLN A 54 -5.34 1.70 -1.04
CA GLN A 54 -4.18 2.48 -1.47
C GLN A 54 -3.03 1.58 -1.95
N ASP A 55 -2.71 1.67 -3.23
CA ASP A 55 -1.68 0.86 -3.91
C ASP A 55 -0.27 1.46 -3.83
N ILE A 56 -0.18 2.79 -3.71
CA ILE A 56 1.07 3.54 -3.59
C ILE A 56 1.01 4.45 -2.36
N MET A 57 2.02 4.31 -1.50
CA MET A 57 2.19 5.13 -0.29
C MET A 57 3.53 5.86 -0.35
N SER A 58 3.63 7.00 0.32
CA SER A 58 4.87 7.79 0.35
C SER A 58 5.22 8.27 1.75
N ILE A 59 6.51 8.16 2.09
CA ILE A 59 7.04 8.65 3.36
C ILE A 59 8.23 9.53 3.06
N LEU A 60 8.17 10.76 3.58
CA LEU A 60 9.32 11.66 3.58
C LEU A 60 10.02 11.60 4.92
N ILE A 61 11.27 11.13 4.92
CA ILE A 61 12.12 11.13 6.11
C ILE A 61 13.02 12.35 6.07
N ILE A 62 12.97 13.15 7.14
CA ILE A 62 13.90 14.27 7.34
C ILE A 62 14.83 13.93 8.49
N ALA A 63 16.13 14.08 8.24
CA ALA A 63 17.15 13.76 9.21
C ALA A 63 18.10 14.94 9.40
N THR A 64 18.49 15.15 10.66
CA THR A 64 19.23 16.33 11.10
C THR A 64 20.47 15.89 11.90
N PRO A 65 21.56 16.66 11.84
CA PRO A 65 22.76 16.40 12.62
C PRO A 65 22.63 16.78 14.10
N ASN A 66 21.49 17.33 14.54
CA ASN A 66 21.33 17.87 15.89
C ASN A 66 20.30 17.02 16.65
N SER A 67 20.69 16.43 17.79
CA SER A 67 19.79 15.63 18.63
C SER A 67 18.67 16.43 19.34
N GLU A 68 18.79 17.76 19.40
CA GLU A 68 17.90 18.64 20.17
C GLU A 68 17.06 19.56 19.29
N GLY A 69 15.81 19.15 19.06
CA GLY A 69 14.74 19.99 18.54
C GLY A 69 14.61 20.03 17.00
N PRO A 70 13.58 20.72 16.50
CA PRO A 70 13.37 20.89 15.07
C PRO A 70 14.60 21.57 14.43
N PRO A 71 14.92 21.21 13.18
CA PRO A 71 16.12 21.70 12.53
C PRO A 71 16.17 23.24 12.53
N ARG A 72 17.30 23.76 13.02
CA ARG A 72 17.55 25.22 13.11
C ARG A 72 18.12 25.79 11.81
N ASP A 73 18.61 24.94 10.91
CA ASP A 73 19.19 25.33 9.63
C ASP A 73 18.79 24.31 8.54
N PRO A 74 17.88 24.69 7.62
CA PRO A 74 17.41 23.82 6.53
C PRO A 74 18.54 23.31 5.63
N ARG A 75 19.68 24.02 5.59
CA ARG A 75 20.84 23.62 4.78
C ARG A 75 21.62 22.45 5.38
N LYS A 76 21.29 22.05 6.60
CA LYS A 76 21.86 20.89 7.30
C LYS A 76 20.88 19.74 7.43
N GLU A 77 19.69 19.88 6.85
CA GLU A 77 18.75 18.79 6.71
C GLU A 77 19.14 17.95 5.51
N ALA A 78 18.88 16.66 5.61
CA ALA A 78 18.83 15.83 4.43
C ALA A 78 17.54 15.02 4.46
N THR A 79 17.04 14.79 3.25
CA THR A 79 15.68 14.31 3.03
C THR A 79 15.75 13.06 2.19
N LEU A 80 14.97 12.06 2.56
CA LEU A 80 14.83 10.81 1.85
C LEU A 80 13.36 10.58 1.55
N ASN A 81 13.02 10.48 0.27
CA ASN A 81 11.68 10.09 -0.15
C ASN A 81 11.65 8.57 -0.34
N ILE A 82 10.70 7.92 0.31
CA ILE A 82 10.48 6.48 0.18
C ILE A 82 9.10 6.29 -0.44
N THR A 83 9.09 5.69 -1.63
CA THR A 83 7.87 5.27 -2.31
C THR A 83 7.64 3.80 -1.96
N ILE A 84 6.49 3.50 -1.39
CA ILE A 84 6.08 2.14 -1.06
C ILE A 84 5.04 1.69 -2.07
N ILE A 85 5.32 0.55 -2.69
CA ILE A 85 4.40 -0.11 -3.62
C ILE A 85 3.83 -1.31 -2.88
N VAL A 86 2.51 -1.28 -2.68
CA VAL A 86 1.78 -2.37 -2.04
C VAL A 86 1.49 -3.43 -3.09
N VAL A 87 1.89 -4.67 -2.82
CA VAL A 87 1.74 -5.77 -3.76
C VAL A 87 0.54 -6.62 -3.38
N ASP A 88 -0.26 -6.89 -4.40
CA ASP A 88 -1.42 -7.78 -4.31
C ASP A 88 -1.01 -9.19 -3.88
N GLU A 89 -1.65 -9.72 -2.84
CA GLU A 89 -1.53 -11.15 -2.52
C GLU A 89 -2.59 -12.01 -3.22
N ASN A 90 -3.47 -11.41 -4.03
CA ASN A 90 -4.59 -12.08 -4.72
C ASN A 90 -5.42 -12.91 -3.72
N ASP A 91 -5.72 -12.30 -2.58
CA ASP A 91 -6.53 -12.85 -1.50
C ASP A 91 -8.03 -12.58 -1.68
N ASN A 92 -8.40 -11.76 -2.67
CA ASN A 92 -9.77 -11.47 -3.06
C ASN A 92 -10.27 -12.49 -4.11
N ALA A 93 -10.86 -13.58 -3.63
CA ALA A 93 -11.54 -14.55 -4.48
C ALA A 93 -12.73 -13.87 -5.23
N PRO A 94 -12.94 -14.20 -6.52
CA PRO A 94 -14.05 -13.64 -7.27
C PRO A 94 -15.39 -13.95 -6.59
N SER A 95 -16.24 -12.93 -6.45
CA SER A 95 -17.55 -13.06 -5.81
C SER A 95 -18.70 -12.90 -6.82
N PHE A 96 -19.77 -13.63 -6.55
CA PHE A 96 -21.02 -13.47 -7.27
C PHE A 96 -21.75 -12.22 -6.77
N GLU A 97 -22.38 -11.48 -7.68
CA GLU A 97 -23.12 -10.25 -7.34
C GLU A 97 -24.34 -10.52 -6.45
N ILE A 98 -24.93 -11.71 -6.57
CA ILE A 98 -26.07 -12.17 -5.76
C ILE A 98 -25.92 -13.64 -5.39
N ASP A 99 -26.45 -14.03 -4.23
CA ASP A 99 -26.31 -15.39 -3.67
C ASP A 99 -27.07 -16.46 -4.48
N PHE A 100 -28.11 -16.07 -5.21
CA PHE A 100 -28.96 -17.01 -5.95
C PHE A 100 -29.34 -16.47 -7.33
N TYR A 101 -28.98 -17.22 -8.38
CA TYR A 101 -29.45 -16.97 -9.74
C TYR A 101 -30.52 -18.01 -10.10
N SER A 102 -31.67 -17.57 -10.60
CA SER A 102 -32.72 -18.46 -11.08
C SER A 102 -33.12 -18.07 -12.50
N GLY A 103 -33.30 -19.07 -13.35
CA GLY A 103 -33.72 -18.91 -14.74
C GLY A 103 -34.69 -20.02 -15.11
N GLY A 104 -35.70 -19.69 -15.92
CA GLY A 104 -36.74 -20.62 -16.36
C GLY A 104 -36.66 -20.88 -17.85
N ILE A 105 -37.01 -22.10 -18.25
CA ILE A 105 -37.23 -22.47 -19.65
C ILE A 105 -38.64 -23.03 -19.81
N THR A 106 -39.16 -22.93 -21.03
CA THR A 106 -40.46 -23.42 -21.46
C THR A 106 -40.30 -24.36 -22.64
N THR A 107 -41.30 -25.18 -22.89
CA THR A 107 -41.30 -26.13 -24.02
C THR A 107 -41.32 -25.45 -25.40
N SER A 108 -41.61 -24.15 -25.44
CA SER A 108 -41.60 -23.32 -26.65
C SER A 108 -40.26 -22.62 -26.92
N ASP A 109 -39.27 -22.75 -26.06
CA ASP A 109 -38.00 -22.03 -26.23
C ASP A 109 -37.14 -22.61 -27.36
N PRO A 110 -36.50 -21.76 -28.18
CA PRO A 110 -35.67 -22.19 -29.30
C PRO A 110 -34.36 -22.82 -28.83
N VAL A 111 -33.80 -23.68 -29.68
CA VAL A 111 -32.45 -24.25 -29.47
C VAL A 111 -31.42 -23.13 -29.44
N ASN A 112 -30.45 -23.22 -28.52
CA ASN A 112 -29.41 -22.22 -28.24
C ASN A 112 -29.91 -20.92 -27.58
N ARG A 113 -31.04 -20.95 -26.87
CA ARG A 113 -31.44 -19.84 -26.00
C ARG A 113 -30.51 -19.73 -24.78
N THR A 114 -29.91 -18.56 -24.59
CA THR A 114 -29.22 -18.21 -23.33
C THR A 114 -30.24 -17.93 -22.23
N ILE A 115 -30.12 -18.66 -21.12
CA ILE A 115 -31.07 -18.58 -19.99
C ILE A 115 -30.60 -17.55 -18.96
N LEU A 116 -29.30 -17.56 -18.65
CA LEU A 116 -28.67 -16.67 -17.68
C LEU A 116 -27.29 -16.24 -18.19
N ILE A 117 -26.94 -14.99 -17.91
CA ILE A 117 -25.58 -14.47 -18.02
C ILE A 117 -25.19 -14.04 -16.62
N ILE A 118 -24.22 -14.74 -16.03
CA ILE A 118 -23.74 -14.45 -14.68
C ILE A 118 -22.51 -13.58 -14.81
N LYS A 119 -22.54 -12.41 -14.17
CA LYS A 119 -21.38 -11.55 -14.04
C LYS A 119 -20.71 -11.85 -12.71
N VAL A 120 -19.40 -12.03 -12.77
CA VAL A 120 -18.54 -12.19 -11.60
C VAL A 120 -17.63 -10.97 -11.58
N CYS A 121 -17.55 -10.30 -10.43
CA CYS A 121 -16.70 -9.13 -10.25
C CYS A 121 -15.49 -9.53 -9.40
N LYS A 122 -14.30 -9.13 -9.83
CA LYS A 122 -13.08 -9.16 -9.02
C LYS A 122 -12.72 -7.71 -8.72
N LEU A 123 -12.40 -7.39 -7.46
CA LEU A 123 -11.95 -6.05 -7.08
C LEU A 123 -10.46 -5.82 -7.38
N ASP A 124 -9.73 -6.87 -7.72
CA ASP A 124 -8.30 -6.80 -7.93
C ASP A 124 -8.03 -6.14 -9.28
N PHE A 125 -7.45 -4.94 -9.22
CA PHE A 125 -6.93 -4.26 -10.40
C PHE A 125 -5.78 -5.10 -10.98
N ILE A 126 -5.88 -5.42 -12.28
CA ILE A 126 -4.83 -6.08 -13.09
C ILE A 126 -3.65 -5.12 -13.26
#